data_AF-A0A258VTM4-F1
#
_entry.id   AF-A0A258VTM4-F1
#
_cell.length_a   1.000
_cell.length_b   1.000
_cell.length_c   1.000
_cell.angle_alpha   90.00
_cell.angle_beta   90.00
_cell.angle_gamma   90.00
#
_symmetry.space_group_name_H-M   'P 1'
#
loop_
_entity.id
_entity.type
_entity.pdbx_description
1 polymer ?
#
loop_
_entity_poly.entity_id
_entity_poly.type
_entity_poly.pdbx_seq_one_letter_code
_entity_poly.pdbx_strand_id
1 'polypeptide(L)'
;MSEKLTVHKNKFKNTYKNKYKREKIKANILSGLIFFCSISAPMSFSFLIQQKINAIAAFSVGLSFVFVLLILAYFRSSSLKNLEQSYSEVRTGMKVKKKQSANMYEIVQESHNFFYLKDTLDNKKMMISKEKLRSDFELEL
;
A
#
# COMPACT_ATOMS: atom_id res chain seq x y z
N MET A 1 18.20 26.38 20.51
CA MET A 1 16.80 26.27 20.01
C MET A 1 16.66 25.36 18.77
N SER A 2 17.75 24.84 18.18
CA SER A 2 17.75 23.98 16.98
C SER A 2 17.53 22.48 17.25
N GLU A 3 17.92 21.96 18.43
CA GLU A 3 17.84 20.52 18.74
C GLU A 3 16.43 19.98 19.00
N LYS A 4 15.51 20.77 19.56
CA LYS A 4 14.12 20.29 19.79
C LYS A 4 13.36 20.07 18.47
N LEU A 5 13.66 20.86 17.44
CA LEU A 5 13.05 20.75 16.11
C LEU A 5 13.53 19.49 15.36
N THR A 6 14.81 19.13 15.48
CA THR A 6 15.37 17.93 14.84
C THR A 6 14.86 16.64 15.50
N VAL A 7 14.73 16.60 16.82
CA VAL A 7 14.20 15.45 17.56
C VAL A 7 12.72 15.19 17.22
N HIS A 8 11.90 16.25 17.13
CA HIS A 8 10.49 16.10 16.74
C HIS A 8 10.34 15.62 15.29
N LYS A 9 11.18 16.13 14.39
CA LYS A 9 11.19 15.74 12.97
C LYS A 9 11.59 14.27 12.79
N ASN A 10 12.57 13.79 13.56
CA ASN A 10 13.01 12.39 13.54
C ASN A 10 11.99 11.42 14.15
N LYS A 11 11.32 11.79 15.25
CA LYS A 11 10.27 10.96 15.87
C LYS A 11 9.03 10.83 14.98
N PHE A 12 8.65 11.93 14.31
CA PHE A 12 7.57 11.92 13.31
C PHE A 12 7.91 11.01 12.13
N LYS A 13 9.12 11.16 11.59
CA LYS A 13 9.64 10.36 10.48
C LYS A 13 9.65 8.86 10.77
N ASN A 14 10.09 8.43 11.97
CA ASN A 14 10.12 7.03 12.36
C ASN A 14 8.71 6.44 12.59
N THR A 15 7.82 7.20 13.24
CA THR A 15 6.43 6.76 13.47
C THR A 15 5.68 6.59 12.15
N TYR A 16 5.88 7.54 11.24
CA TYR A 16 5.28 7.54 9.91
C TYR A 16 5.84 6.39 9.03
N LYS A 17 7.16 6.16 9.04
CA LYS A 17 7.81 5.02 8.35
C LYS A 17 7.23 3.68 8.77
N ASN A 18 7.02 3.51 10.08
CA ASN A 18 6.46 2.27 10.62
C ASN A 18 4.99 2.09 10.22
N LYS A 19 4.21 3.17 10.19
CA LYS A 19 2.80 3.15 9.76
C LYS A 19 2.66 2.79 8.29
N TYR A 20 3.41 3.45 7.40
CA TYR A 20 3.40 3.17 5.95
C TYR A 20 3.80 1.73 5.64
N LYS A 21 4.90 1.23 6.24
CA LYS A 21 5.35 -0.14 6.03
C LYS A 21 4.33 -1.17 6.53
N ARG A 22 3.69 -0.92 7.69
CA ARG A 22 2.62 -1.78 8.22
C ARG A 22 1.41 -1.84 7.31
N GLU A 23 0.92 -0.69 6.82
CA GLU A 23 -0.25 -0.66 5.93
C GLU A 23 0.05 -1.29 4.56
N LYS A 24 1.27 -1.13 4.02
CA LYS A 24 1.70 -1.81 2.79
C LYS A 24 1.71 -3.33 2.97
N ILE A 25 2.26 -3.83 4.08
CA ILE A 25 2.28 -5.26 4.38
C ILE A 25 0.85 -5.80 4.55
N LYS A 26 -0.01 -5.09 5.30
CA LYS A 26 -1.43 -5.46 5.46
C LYS A 26 -2.14 -5.56 4.11
N ALA A 27 -1.98 -4.57 3.23
CA ALA A 27 -2.59 -4.58 1.91
C ALA A 27 -2.10 -5.76 1.06
N ASN A 28 -0.81 -6.11 1.13
CA ASN A 28 -0.25 -7.27 0.42
C ASN A 28 -0.77 -8.60 1.00
N ILE A 29 -0.82 -8.75 2.32
CA ILE A 29 -1.36 -9.96 2.97
C ILE A 29 -2.82 -10.16 2.61
N LEU A 30 -3.64 -9.09 2.67
CA LEU A 30 -5.03 -9.16 2.27
C LEU A 30 -5.20 -9.49 0.79
N SER A 31 -4.34 -8.96 -0.06
CA SER A 31 -4.33 -9.31 -1.49
C SER A 31 -4.04 -10.81 -1.70
N GLY A 32 -3.08 -11.35 -0.96
CA GLY A 32 -2.77 -12.78 -0.96
C GLY A 32 -3.94 -13.62 -0.46
N LEU A 33 -4.56 -13.23 0.66
CA LEU A 33 -5.73 -13.93 1.21
C LEU A 33 -6.91 -13.94 0.22
N ILE A 34 -7.19 -12.82 -0.45
CA ILE A 34 -8.23 -12.75 -1.49
C ILE A 34 -7.91 -13.74 -2.61
N PHE A 35 -6.66 -13.78 -3.09
CA PHE A 35 -6.24 -14.72 -4.13
C PHE A 35 -6.42 -16.19 -3.72
N PHE A 36 -5.98 -16.55 -2.51
CA PHE A 36 -6.17 -17.91 -1.99
C PHE A 36 -7.66 -18.25 -1.85
N CYS A 37 -8.47 -17.32 -1.36
CA CYS A 37 -9.91 -17.49 -1.18
C CYS A 37 -10.64 -17.68 -2.53
N SER A 38 -10.21 -16.96 -3.57
CA SER A 38 -10.75 -17.10 -4.93
C SER A 38 -10.43 -18.44 -5.59
N ILE A 39 -9.31 -19.08 -5.24
CA ILE A 39 -8.95 -20.42 -5.76
C ILE A 39 -9.60 -21.52 -4.91
N SER A 40 -9.63 -21.34 -3.59
CA SER A 40 -10.20 -22.34 -2.69
C SER A 40 -11.72 -22.44 -2.83
N ALA A 41 -12.43 -21.34 -3.10
CA ALA A 41 -13.88 -21.36 -3.31
C ALA A 41 -14.35 -22.36 -4.39
N PRO A 42 -13.86 -22.31 -5.65
CA PRO A 42 -14.25 -23.28 -6.69
C PRO A 42 -13.73 -24.70 -6.41
N MET A 43 -12.58 -24.87 -5.76
CA MET A 43 -12.10 -26.19 -5.34
C MET A 43 -13.03 -26.82 -4.30
N SER A 44 -13.38 -26.06 -3.25
CA SER A 44 -14.30 -26.52 -2.20
C SER A 44 -15.68 -26.83 -2.79
N PHE A 45 -16.19 -26.00 -3.69
CA PHE A 45 -17.47 -26.26 -4.36
C PHE A 45 -17.42 -27.54 -5.20
N SER A 46 -16.36 -27.74 -5.98
CA SER A 46 -16.16 -28.95 -6.79
C SER A 46 -16.10 -30.22 -5.92
N PHE A 47 -15.40 -30.15 -4.79
CA PHE A 47 -15.30 -31.27 -3.84
C PHE A 47 -16.66 -31.62 -3.21
N LEU A 48 -17.48 -30.61 -2.85
CA LEU A 48 -18.81 -30.84 -2.30
C LEU A 48 -19.76 -31.49 -3.31
N ILE A 49 -19.67 -31.11 -4.59
CA ILE A 49 -20.43 -31.76 -5.67
C ILE A 49 -20.01 -33.22 -5.84
N GLN A 50 -18.71 -33.52 -5.81
CA GLN A 50 -18.20 -34.90 -5.92
C GLN A 50 -18.69 -35.80 -4.78
N GLN A 51 -18.81 -35.26 -3.57
CA GLN A 51 -19.35 -35.96 -2.41
C GLN A 51 -20.88 -36.15 -2.45
N LYS A 52 -21.55 -35.70 -3.52
CA LYS A 52 -23.02 -35.72 -3.67
C LYS A 52 -23.74 -35.05 -2.49
N ILE A 53 -23.11 -34.05 -1.87
CA ILE A 53 -23.70 -33.29 -0.78
C ILE A 53 -24.88 -32.48 -1.34
N ASN A 54 -25.92 -32.31 -0.51
CA ASN A 54 -27.13 -31.57 -0.87
C ASN A 54 -26.78 -30.18 -1.45
N ALA A 55 -27.41 -29.82 -2.58
CA ALA A 55 -27.16 -28.58 -3.30
C ALA A 55 -27.33 -27.33 -2.42
N ILE A 56 -28.24 -27.38 -1.45
CA ILE A 56 -28.47 -26.30 -0.47
C ILE A 56 -27.22 -26.08 0.40
N ALA A 57 -26.57 -27.16 0.85
CA ALA A 57 -25.35 -27.06 1.65
C ALA A 57 -24.17 -26.54 0.81
N ALA A 58 -24.04 -26.99 -0.45
CA ALA A 58 -23.04 -26.47 -1.37
C ALA A 58 -23.23 -24.96 -1.65
N PHE A 59 -24.48 -24.53 -1.82
CA PHE A 59 -24.82 -23.12 -2.01
C PHE A 59 -24.48 -22.28 -0.76
N SER A 60 -24.80 -22.78 0.43
CA SER A 60 -24.44 -22.11 1.69
C SER A 60 -22.93 -21.91 1.85
N VAL A 61 -22.12 -22.90 1.43
CA VAL A 61 -20.66 -22.78 1.46
C VAL A 61 -20.19 -21.76 0.42
N GLY A 62 -20.73 -21.78 -0.80
CA GLY A 62 -20.40 -20.74 -1.80
C GLY A 62 -20.69 -19.32 -1.29
N LEU A 63 -21.83 -19.14 -0.61
CA LEU A 63 -22.24 -17.84 -0.05
C LEU A 63 -21.31 -17.37 1.08
N SER A 64 -20.79 -18.29 1.90
CA SER A 64 -19.83 -17.94 2.96
C SER A 64 -18.50 -17.45 2.38
N PHE A 65 -18.01 -18.07 1.29
CA PHE A 65 -16.82 -17.58 0.57
C PHE A 65 -17.02 -16.19 -0.01
N VAL A 66 -18.19 -15.91 -0.60
CA VAL A 66 -18.53 -14.56 -1.10
C VAL A 66 -18.51 -13.54 0.04
N PHE A 67 -19.08 -13.88 1.18
CA PHE A 67 -19.11 -12.98 2.34
C PHE A 67 -17.70 -12.70 2.89
N VAL A 68 -16.85 -13.74 2.98
CA VAL A 68 -15.45 -13.58 3.38
C VAL A 68 -14.68 -12.69 2.39
N LEU A 69 -14.89 -12.86 1.10
CA LEU A 69 -14.28 -12.02 0.06
C LEU A 69 -14.70 -10.55 0.19
N LEU A 70 -15.97 -10.28 0.48
CA LEU A 70 -16.46 -8.92 0.71
C LEU A 70 -15.79 -8.28 1.92
N ILE A 71 -15.65 -9.02 3.03
CA ILE A 71 -14.97 -8.54 4.23
C ILE A 71 -13.50 -8.22 3.92
N LEU A 72 -12.79 -9.13 3.26
CA LEU A 72 -11.39 -8.92 2.88
C LEU A 72 -11.23 -7.72 1.93
N ALA A 73 -12.14 -7.57 0.96
CA ALA A 73 -12.14 -6.44 0.04
C ALA A 73 -12.37 -5.11 0.78
N TYR A 74 -13.26 -5.08 1.76
CA TYR A 74 -13.52 -3.91 2.59
C TYR A 74 -12.28 -3.49 3.38
N PHE A 75 -11.64 -4.43 4.09
CA PHE A 75 -10.42 -4.14 4.83
C PHE A 75 -9.26 -3.72 3.91
N ARG A 76 -9.17 -4.31 2.71
CA ARG A 76 -8.16 -3.93 1.71
C ARG A 76 -8.36 -2.49 1.27
N SER A 77 -9.61 -2.11 0.99
CA SER A 77 -9.96 -0.74 0.62
C SER A 77 -9.59 0.25 1.73
N SER A 78 -9.85 -0.10 2.99
CA SER A 78 -9.46 0.70 4.16
C SER A 78 -7.94 0.90 4.26
N SER A 79 -7.14 -0.17 4.12
CA SER A 79 -5.67 -0.06 4.12
C SER A 79 -5.13 0.74 2.93
N LEU A 80 -5.76 0.66 1.75
CA LEU A 80 -5.39 1.48 0.59
C LEU A 80 -5.65 2.97 0.82
N LYS A 81 -6.78 3.33 1.44
CA LYS A 81 -7.08 4.72 1.83
C LYS A 81 -6.06 5.23 2.85
N ASN A 82 -5.68 4.41 3.83
CA ASN A 82 -4.66 4.80 4.81
C ASN A 82 -3.26 4.99 4.18
N LEU A 83 -2.92 4.19 3.17
CA LEU A 83 -1.71 4.38 2.37
C LEU A 83 -1.77 5.68 1.56
N GLU A 84 -2.91 5.97 0.95
CA GLU A 84 -3.13 7.20 0.19
C GLU A 84 -3.00 8.45 1.04
N GLN A 85 -3.60 8.43 2.23
CA GLN A 85 -3.47 9.50 3.20
C GLN A 85 -2.00 9.68 3.62
N SER A 86 -1.26 8.58 3.78
CA SER A 86 0.19 8.68 4.03
C SER A 86 0.88 9.44 2.89
N TYR A 87 0.68 9.06 1.62
CA TYR A 87 1.27 9.80 0.49
C TYR A 87 0.91 11.31 0.43
N SER A 88 -0.24 11.72 0.95
CA SER A 88 -0.62 13.14 1.07
C SER A 88 0.16 13.92 2.13
N GLU A 89 0.76 13.23 3.11
CA GLU A 89 1.57 13.81 4.18
C GLU A 89 3.05 13.97 3.78
N VAL A 90 3.41 13.62 2.54
CA VAL A 90 4.77 13.74 2.01
C VAL A 90 5.15 15.20 1.82
N ARG A 91 6.17 15.65 2.55
CA ARG A 91 6.68 17.03 2.55
C ARG A 91 8.10 17.14 2.00
N THR A 92 8.53 18.37 1.76
CA THR A 92 9.91 18.74 1.40
C THR A 92 10.94 18.22 2.42
N GLY A 93 12.05 17.68 1.90
CA GLY A 93 13.13 17.01 2.66
C GLY A 93 12.93 15.50 2.87
N MET A 94 11.88 14.91 2.29
CA MET A 94 11.66 13.46 2.31
C MET A 94 12.36 12.80 1.12
N LYS A 95 13.01 11.67 1.38
CA LYS A 95 13.67 10.86 0.35
C LYS A 95 12.67 9.83 -0.21
N VAL A 96 12.75 9.62 -1.52
CA VAL A 96 11.93 8.68 -2.28
C VAL A 96 12.83 7.88 -3.19
N LYS A 97 12.57 6.57 -3.27
CA LYS A 97 13.28 5.65 -4.14
C LYS A 97 12.38 5.25 -5.29
N LYS A 98 12.91 5.25 -6.50
CA LYS A 98 12.15 4.76 -7.65
C LYS A 98 12.05 3.23 -7.58
N LYS A 99 10.87 2.64 -7.75
CA LYS A 99 10.65 1.18 -7.62
C LYS A 99 11.53 0.33 -8.54
N GLN A 100 11.87 0.87 -9.71
CA GLN A 100 12.64 0.18 -10.76
C GLN A 100 14.09 0.66 -10.90
N SER A 101 14.57 1.54 -10.01
CA SER A 101 15.93 2.07 -10.08
C SER A 101 16.56 2.15 -8.70
N ALA A 102 17.88 1.97 -8.64
CA ALA A 102 18.64 2.16 -7.40
C ALA A 102 18.71 3.63 -6.97
N ASN A 103 18.33 4.57 -7.85
CA ASN A 103 18.46 6.00 -7.60
C ASN A 103 17.49 6.48 -6.51
N MET A 104 18.04 7.25 -5.58
CA MET A 104 17.30 7.92 -4.52
C MET A 104 17.15 9.39 -4.87
N TYR A 105 15.95 9.90 -4.67
CA TYR A 105 15.61 11.29 -4.93
C TYR A 105 15.12 11.96 -3.65
N GLU A 106 15.46 13.22 -3.46
CA GLU A 106 14.95 14.05 -2.37
C GLU A 106 13.92 15.04 -2.90
N ILE A 107 12.82 15.22 -2.18
CA ILE A 107 11.81 16.22 -2.52
C ILE A 107 12.32 17.58 -2.07
N VAL A 108 12.70 18.42 -3.04
CA VAL A 108 13.28 19.75 -2.77
C VAL A 108 12.21 20.83 -2.73
N GLN A 109 11.16 20.68 -3.54
CA GLN A 109 10.08 21.65 -3.60
C GLN A 109 8.74 20.96 -3.83
N GLU A 110 7.73 21.46 -3.14
CA GLU A 110 6.33 21.05 -3.30
C GLU A 110 5.57 22.12 -4.09
N SER A 111 4.79 21.68 -5.07
CA SER A 111 3.78 22.47 -5.77
C SER A 111 2.43 21.77 -5.64
N HIS A 112 1.36 22.41 -6.10
CA HIS A 112 0.00 21.94 -5.87
C HIS A 112 -0.22 20.52 -6.43
N ASN A 113 0.23 20.27 -7.67
CA ASN A 113 0.09 18.98 -8.38
C ASN A 113 1.42 18.25 -8.65
N PHE A 114 2.55 18.88 -8.32
CA PHE A 114 3.88 18.37 -8.68
C PHE A 114 4.84 18.39 -7.49
N PHE A 115 5.75 17.43 -7.47
CA PHE A 115 6.94 17.45 -6.64
C PHE A 115 8.17 17.66 -7.52
N TYR A 116 9.09 18.49 -7.05
CA TYR A 116 10.42 18.60 -7.63
C TYR A 116 11.37 17.71 -6.85
N LEU A 117 11.83 16.68 -7.53
CA LEU A 117 12.78 15.68 -7.06
C LEU A 117 14.19 16.10 -7.45
N LYS A 118 15.15 15.86 -6.57
CA LYS A 118 16.57 16.02 -6.84
C LYS A 118 17.28 14.70 -6.59
N ASP A 119 17.99 14.20 -7.59
CA ASP A 119 18.80 12.99 -7.43
C ASP A 119 19.89 13.23 -6.37
N THR A 120 20.09 12.26 -5.49
CA THR A 120 21.09 12.34 -4.43
C THR A 120 22.51 12.09 -4.94
N LEU A 121 22.66 11.45 -6.11
CA LEU A 121 23.95 11.15 -6.73
C LEU A 121 24.37 12.25 -7.73
N ASP A 122 23.52 12.53 -8.71
CA ASP A 122 23.89 13.41 -9.85
C ASP A 122 23.37 14.86 -9.73
N ASN A 123 22.75 15.23 -8.61
CA ASN A 123 22.07 16.54 -8.43
C ASN A 123 21.00 16.87 -9.50
N LYS A 124 20.64 15.92 -10.37
CA LYS A 124 19.69 16.11 -11.46
C LYS A 124 18.30 16.39 -10.89
N LYS A 125 17.67 17.47 -11.38
CA LYS A 125 16.31 17.85 -10.97
C LYS A 125 15.30 17.21 -11.91
N MET A 126 14.24 16.65 -11.36
CA MET A 126 13.13 16.07 -12.10
C MET A 126 11.81 16.57 -11.50
N MET A 127 10.88 16.97 -12.36
CA MET A 127 9.51 17.27 -11.95
C MET A 127 8.65 16.02 -12.13
N ILE A 128 7.85 15.67 -11.13
CA ILE A 128 6.92 14.55 -11.20
C ILE A 128 5.55 14.96 -10.64
N SER A 129 4.47 14.43 -11.21
CA SER A 129 3.14 14.62 -10.62
C SER A 129 3.02 13.86 -9.31
N LYS A 130 2.20 14.36 -8.37
CA LYS A 130 1.91 13.66 -7.10
C LYS A 130 1.40 12.24 -7.34
N GLU A 131 0.64 12.05 -8.41
CA GLU A 131 0.12 10.75 -8.83
C GLU A 131 1.21 9.78 -9.32
N LYS A 132 2.13 10.23 -10.17
CA LYS A 132 3.26 9.40 -10.62
C LYS A 132 4.24 9.08 -9.49
N LEU A 133 4.38 9.96 -8.50
CA LEU A 133 5.16 9.67 -7.29
C LEU A 133 4.56 8.45 -6.56
N ARG A 134 3.23 8.34 -6.49
CA ARG A 134 2.54 7.21 -5.85
C ARG A 134 2.72 5.91 -6.62
N SER A 135 2.67 5.95 -7.95
CA SER A 135 2.80 4.74 -8.79
C SER A 135 4.25 4.23 -8.84
N ASP A 136 5.20 5.12 -9.10
CA ASP A 136 6.54 4.73 -9.55
C ASP A 136 7.60 4.82 -8.44
N PHE A 137 7.27 5.48 -7.32
CA PHE A 137 8.20 5.72 -6.21
C PHE A 137 7.70 5.10 -4.90
N GLU A 138 8.66 4.60 -4.14
CA GLU A 138 8.49 4.19 -2.75
C GLU A 138 9.10 5.25 -1.84
N LEU A 139 8.38 5.57 -0.78
CA LEU A 139 8.88 6.48 0.24
C LEU A 139 10.01 5.78 1.02
N GLU A 140 11.24 6.24 0.81
CA GLU A 140 12.42 5.79 1.53
C GLU A 140 12.82 6.89 2.50
N LEU A 141 12.13 6.95 3.65
CA LEU A 141 12.41 7.95 4.68
C LEU A 141 13.62 7.57 5.52
#